data_AF-A0A938JEY6-F1
#
_entry.id   AF-A0A938JEY6-F1
#
_cell.length_a   1.000
_cell.length_b   1.000
_cell.length_c   1.000
_cell.angle_alpha   90.00
_cell.angle_beta   90.00
_cell.angle_gamma   90.00
#
_symmetry.space_group_name_H-M   'P 1'
#
loop_
_entity.id
_entity.type
_entity.pdbx_description
1 polymer ?
#
loop_
_entity_poly.entity_id
_entity_poly.type
_entity_poly.pdbx_seq_one_letter_code
_entity_poly.pdbx_strand_id
1 'polypeptide(L)'
;MSRPVEEYAAQVARARRTARRVAVCAAISWSAGWIVIVACVIAWLGFGVSIIDSLEIMLAIGIAGLLGGVGLYAQSRNLDLSASRLEIALPPREP
;
A
#
# COMPACT_ATOMS: atom_id res chain seq x y z
N MET A 1 10.94 -25.58 28.20
CA MET A 1 9.92 -24.52 28.08
C MET A 1 10.43 -23.49 27.06
N SER A 2 10.15 -23.68 25.77
CA SER A 2 10.69 -22.89 24.64
C SER A 2 9.64 -21.97 23.98
N ARG A 3 8.68 -21.46 24.78
CA ARG A 3 7.50 -20.73 24.29
C ARG A 3 7.71 -19.30 23.74
N PRO A 4 8.72 -18.49 24.16
CA PRO A 4 8.78 -17.11 23.66
C PRO A 4 9.22 -17.03 22.20
N VAL A 5 10.20 -17.81 21.77
CA VAL A 5 10.82 -17.69 20.43
C VAL A 5 9.84 -18.02 19.30
N GLU A 6 8.99 -19.03 19.48
CA GLU A 6 7.97 -19.42 18.48
C GLU A 6 6.85 -18.37 18.37
N GLU A 7 6.42 -17.77 19.48
CA GLU A 7 5.44 -16.68 19.48
C GLU A 7 5.99 -15.42 18.81
N TYR A 8 7.26 -15.07 19.04
CA TYR A 8 7.92 -13.94 18.36
C TYR A 8 8.07 -14.18 16.86
N ALA A 9 8.47 -15.39 16.44
CA ALA A 9 8.54 -15.74 15.02
C ALA A 9 7.16 -15.65 14.34
N ALA A 10 6.10 -16.05 15.03
CA ALA A 10 4.73 -15.93 14.53
C ALA A 10 4.27 -14.47 14.41
N GLN A 11 4.65 -13.58 15.33
CA GLN A 11 4.34 -12.16 15.27
C GLN A 11 5.04 -11.47 14.09
N VAL A 12 6.33 -11.77 13.88
CA VAL A 12 7.10 -11.27 12.73
C VAL A 12 6.51 -11.75 11.41
N ALA A 13 6.15 -13.04 11.32
CA ALA A 13 5.51 -13.59 10.14
C ALA A 13 4.14 -12.94 9.84
N ARG A 14 3.36 -12.61 10.87
CA ARG A 14 2.10 -11.86 10.73
C ARG A 14 2.36 -10.42 10.26
N ALA A 15 3.33 -9.73 10.83
CA ALA A 15 3.70 -8.37 10.44
C ALA A 15 4.12 -8.30 8.95
N ARG A 16 4.97 -9.23 8.49
CA ARG A 16 5.36 -9.35 7.07
C ARG A 16 4.17 -9.64 6.15
N ARG A 17 3.23 -10.51 6.57
CA ARG A 17 2.00 -10.77 5.79
C ARG A 17 1.13 -9.52 5.67
N THR A 18 0.96 -8.78 6.76
CA THR A 18 0.21 -7.52 6.75
C THR A 18 0.88 -6.49 5.87
N ALA A 19 2.21 -6.33 5.97
CA ALA A 19 2.98 -5.45 5.09
C ALA A 19 2.76 -5.77 3.61
N ARG A 20 2.80 -7.06 3.22
CA ARG A 20 2.51 -7.48 1.84
C ARG A 20 1.08 -7.12 1.41
N ARG A 21 0.08 -7.36 2.25
CA ARG A 21 -1.32 -7.00 1.94
C ARG A 21 -1.47 -5.50 1.73
N VAL A 22 -0.87 -4.69 2.60
CA VAL A 22 -0.89 -3.23 2.47
C VAL A 22 -0.18 -2.78 1.19
N ALA A 23 0.95 -3.41 0.82
CA ALA A 23 1.63 -3.14 -0.44
C ALA A 23 0.78 -3.48 -1.67
N VAL A 24 0.01 -4.57 -1.64
CA VAL A 24 -0.94 -4.91 -2.71
C VAL A 24 -2.07 -3.88 -2.78
N CYS A 25 -2.66 -3.49 -1.64
CA CYS A 25 -3.67 -2.43 -1.61
C CYS A 25 -3.12 -1.10 -2.14
N ALA A 26 -1.87 -0.77 -1.82
CA ALA A 26 -1.18 0.40 -2.34
C ALA A 26 -1.07 0.35 -3.86
N ALA A 27 -0.63 -0.79 -4.41
CA ALA A 27 -0.52 -0.99 -5.86
C ALA A 27 -1.90 -0.86 -6.54
N ILE A 28 -2.94 -1.51 -5.99
CA ILE A 28 -4.31 -1.42 -6.52
C ILE A 28 -4.81 0.03 -6.50
N SER A 29 -4.65 0.74 -5.39
CA SER A 29 -5.08 2.14 -5.26
C SER A 29 -4.36 3.04 -6.27
N TRP A 30 -3.06 2.84 -6.44
CA TRP A 30 -2.26 3.59 -7.39
C TRP A 30 -2.68 3.32 -8.84
N SER A 31 -2.85 2.04 -9.21
CA SER A 31 -3.33 1.65 -10.54
C SER A 31 -4.75 2.16 -10.82
N ALA A 32 -5.65 2.06 -9.84
CA ALA A 32 -7.02 2.57 -9.96
C ALA A 32 -7.05 4.09 -10.17
N GLY A 33 -6.21 4.84 -9.44
CA GLY A 33 -6.07 6.29 -9.64
C GLY A 33 -5.66 6.65 -11.07
N TRP A 34 -4.68 5.96 -11.63
CA TRP A 34 -4.28 6.13 -13.03
C TRP A 34 -5.37 5.77 -14.02
N ILE A 35 -6.09 4.67 -13.79
CA ILE A 35 -7.21 4.26 -14.65
C ILE A 35 -8.28 5.35 -14.70
N VAL A 36 -8.63 5.94 -13.55
CA VAL A 36 -9.61 7.04 -13.49
C VAL A 36 -9.12 8.26 -14.26
N ILE A 37 -7.86 8.67 -14.08
CA ILE A 37 -7.28 9.80 -14.82
C ILE A 37 -7.35 9.57 -16.33
N VAL A 38 -6.93 8.38 -16.79
CA VAL A 38 -6.97 8.02 -18.21
C VAL A 38 -8.40 7.98 -18.74
N ALA A 39 -9.33 7.41 -17.98
CA ALA A 39 -10.75 7.38 -18.35
C ALA A 39 -11.34 8.79 -18.50
N CYS A 40 -11.00 9.72 -17.59
CA CYS A 40 -11.41 11.12 -17.68
C CYS A 40 -10.82 11.81 -18.92
N VAL A 41 -9.56 11.56 -19.25
CA VAL A 41 -8.91 12.09 -20.46
C VAL A 41 -9.60 11.57 -21.72
N ILE A 42 -9.93 10.27 -21.77
CA ILE A 42 -10.66 9.66 -22.89
C ILE A 42 -12.08 10.23 -22.99
N ALA A 43 -12.78 10.39 -21.86
CA ALA A 43 -14.12 10.95 -21.83
C ALA A 43 -14.15 12.39 -22.37
N TRP A 44 -13.18 13.21 -21.97
CA TRP A 44 -13.04 14.58 -22.44
C TRP A 44 -12.70 14.65 -23.94
N LEU A 45 -11.66 13.94 -24.39
CA LEU A 45 -11.17 14.02 -25.78
C LEU A 45 -12.04 13.24 -26.79
N GLY A 46 -12.62 12.12 -26.37
CA GLY A 46 -13.33 11.20 -27.25
C GLY A 46 -14.84 11.38 -27.28
N PHE A 47 -15.44 11.91 -26.22
CA PHE A 47 -16.90 12.00 -26.05
C PHE A 47 -17.41 13.42 -25.79
N GLY A 48 -16.52 14.43 -25.78
CA GLY A 48 -16.92 15.83 -25.62
C GLY A 48 -17.51 16.16 -24.24
N VAL A 49 -17.19 15.35 -23.23
CA VAL A 49 -17.61 15.60 -21.83
C VAL A 49 -16.98 16.91 -21.34
N SER A 50 -17.68 17.63 -20.46
CA SER A 50 -17.17 18.85 -19.82
C SER A 50 -15.79 18.61 -19.20
N ILE A 51 -14.86 19.51 -19.51
CA ILE A 51 -13.51 19.48 -18.93
C ILE A 51 -13.55 19.70 -17.42
N ILE A 52 -14.50 20.50 -16.93
CA ILE A 52 -14.64 20.83 -15.51
C ILE A 52 -15.06 19.57 -14.74
N ASP A 53 -16.09 18.85 -15.21
CA ASP A 53 -16.57 17.62 -14.58
C ASP A 53 -15.46 16.55 -14.57
N SER A 54 -14.71 16.46 -15.67
CA SER A 54 -13.57 15.54 -15.79
C SER A 54 -12.46 15.89 -14.80
N LEU A 55 -12.17 17.17 -14.59
CA LEU A 55 -11.18 17.65 -13.63
C LEU A 55 -11.62 17.37 -12.18
N GLU A 56 -12.88 17.58 -11.83
CA GLU A 56 -13.40 17.29 -10.48
C GLU A 56 -13.22 15.81 -10.14
N ILE A 57 -13.60 14.91 -11.05
CA ILE A 57 -13.46 13.46 -10.87
C ILE A 57 -11.97 13.07 -10.78
N MET A 58 -11.13 13.66 -11.64
CA MET A 58 -9.70 13.40 -11.67
C MET A 58 -9.03 13.81 -10.36
N LEU A 59 -9.40 14.96 -9.79
CA LEU A 59 -8.88 15.46 -8.51
C LEU A 59 -9.41 14.64 -7.33
N ALA A 60 -10.73 14.45 -7.26
CA ALA A 60 -11.38 13.83 -6.11
C ALA A 60 -11.08 12.33 -6.00
N ILE A 61 -10.98 11.63 -7.13
CA ILE A 61 -10.83 10.16 -7.15
C ILE A 61 -9.45 9.76 -7.64
N GLY A 62 -9.00 10.33 -8.77
CA GLY A 62 -7.71 10.00 -9.37
C GLY A 62 -6.55 10.36 -8.45
N ILE A 63 -6.40 11.64 -8.11
CA ILE A 63 -5.30 12.12 -7.27
C ILE A 63 -5.41 11.58 -5.84
N ALA A 64 -6.61 11.53 -5.25
CA ALA A 64 -6.79 10.93 -3.92
C ALA A 64 -6.37 9.46 -3.88
N GLY A 65 -6.72 8.68 -4.93
CA GLY A 65 -6.31 7.28 -5.06
C GLY A 65 -4.78 7.11 -5.23
N LEU A 66 -4.14 8.01 -5.97
CA LEU A 66 -2.68 8.03 -6.10
C LEU A 66 -1.98 8.34 -4.77
N LEU A 67 -2.40 9.40 -4.09
CA LEU A 67 -1.83 9.81 -2.79
C LEU A 67 -2.08 8.76 -1.71
N GLY A 68 -3.28 8.18 -1.67
CA GLY A 68 -3.62 7.07 -0.78
C GLY A 68 -2.75 5.84 -1.05
N GLY A 69 -2.52 5.50 -2.32
CA GLY A 69 -1.62 4.42 -2.72
C GLY A 69 -0.18 4.65 -2.26
N VAL A 70 0.37 5.86 -2.44
CA VAL A 70 1.72 6.21 -1.97
C VAL A 70 1.82 6.12 -0.45
N GLY A 71 0.82 6.61 0.29
CA GLY A 71 0.76 6.52 1.75
C GLY A 71 0.76 5.08 2.26
N LEU A 72 -0.07 4.23 1.65
CA LEU A 72 -0.12 2.79 1.96
C LEU A 72 1.21 2.11 1.65
N TYR A 73 1.86 2.46 0.53
CA TYR A 73 3.16 1.92 0.19
C TYR A 73 4.23 2.31 1.23
N ALA A 74 4.28 3.57 1.65
CA ALA A 74 5.19 4.01 2.71
C ALA A 74 4.94 3.27 4.03
N GLN A 75 3.68 3.07 4.42
CA GLN A 75 3.34 2.27 5.59
C GLN A 75 3.78 0.81 5.47
N SER A 76 3.61 0.20 4.28
CA SER A 76 4.05 -1.19 4.05
C SER A 76 5.56 -1.35 4.28
N ARG A 77 6.36 -0.36 3.87
CA ARG A 77 7.81 -0.35 4.07
C ARG A 77 8.20 -0.12 5.52
N ASN A 78 7.50 0.78 6.22
CA ASN A 78 7.71 0.99 7.66
C ASN A 78 7.41 -0.27 8.48
N LEU A 79 6.36 -1.02 8.12
CA LEU A 79 6.03 -2.30 8.77
C LEU A 79 7.12 -3.35 8.54
N ASP A 80 7.66 -3.44 7.33
CA ASP A 80 8.73 -4.39 6.98
C ASP A 80 10.05 -4.06 7.71
N LEU A 81 10.41 -2.77 7.80
CA LEU A 81 11.56 -2.30 8.57
C LEU A 81 11.38 -2.56 10.07
N SER A 82 10.18 -2.33 10.61
CA SER A 82 9.88 -2.60 12.02
C SER A 82 9.98 -4.09 12.34
N ALA A 83 9.49 -4.96 11.44
CA ALA A 83 9.64 -6.40 11.56
C ALA A 83 11.11 -6.83 11.52
N SER A 84 11.91 -6.25 10.61
CA SER A 84 13.35 -6.53 10.50
C SER A 84 14.12 -6.10 11.75
N ARG A 85 13.79 -4.95 12.35
CA ARG A 85 14.36 -4.51 13.64
C ARG A 85 14.02 -5.47 14.77
N LEU A 86 12.80 -6.00 14.79
CA LEU A 86 12.38 -6.99 15.77
C LEU A 86 13.16 -8.30 15.65
N GLU A 87 13.48 -8.73 14.42
CA GLU A 87 14.29 -9.92 14.16
C GLU A 87 15.73 -9.76 14.67
N ILE A 88 16.35 -8.59 14.50
CA ILE A 88 17.72 -8.32 14.97
C ILE A 88 17.80 -8.22 16.50
N ALA A 89 16.73 -7.74 17.14
CA ALA A 89 16.68 -7.60 18.60
C ALA A 89 16.49 -8.94 19.35
N LEU A 90 16.17 -10.02 18.64
CA LEU A 90 16.04 -11.35 19.24
C LEU A 90 17.43 -11.97 19.46
N PRO A 91 17.74 -12.49 20.65
CA PRO A 91 19.02 -13.15 20.91
C PRO A 91 19.17 -14.39 20.00
N PRO A 92 20.40 -14.70 19.55
CA PRO A 92 20.65 -15.87 18.72
C PRO A 92 20.17 -17.13 19.45
N ARG A 93 19.49 -18.00 18.72
CA ARG A 93 19.06 -19.31 19.21
C ARG A 93 20.35 -20.07 19.57
N GLU A 94 20.64 -20.23 20.87
CA GLU A 94 21.73 -21.10 21.30
C GLU A 94 21.47 -22.52 20.76
N PRO A 95 22.50 -23.19 20.22
CA PRO A 95 22.39 -24.51 19.60
C PRO A 95 22.00 -25.61 20.60
#